data_AF-A0A957TGT6-F1
#
_entry.id   AF-A0A957TGT6-F1
#
_cell.length_a   1.000
_cell.length_b   1.000
_cell.length_c   1.000
_cell.angle_alpha   90.00
_cell.angle_beta   90.00
_cell.angle_gamma   90.00
#
_symmetry.space_group_name_H-M   'P 1'
#
loop_
_entity.id
_entity.type
_entity.pdbx_description
1 polymer ?
#
loop_
_entity_poly.entity_id
_entity_poly.type
_entity_poly.pdbx_seq_one_letter_code
_entity_poly.pdbx_strand_id
1 'polypeptide(L)'
;YFNTIVLFIPALLAAGIASLKNTEKDRFRFQWMGLALVFLYLSLDEASVIHEKLIPPMRALFNYERFGGIFYFAWVIPGMAAVLIFALAYLRFFLNLENKYKFLFFISLFIYVSGVIGGEMLSGHFAGTIGFKNFTYATYTSVEESLEWIGCSLIIYSFLEYIKQYLPEGFNVRL
;
A
#
# COMPACT_ATOMS: atom_id res chain seq x y z
N TYR A 1 8.48 3.84 11.34
CA TYR A 1 8.00 5.20 11.70
C TYR A 1 7.91 6.17 10.52
N PHE A 2 8.91 6.31 9.65
CA PHE A 2 8.80 7.19 8.48
C PHE A 2 7.73 6.70 7.49
N ASN A 3 7.72 5.40 7.16
CA ASN A 3 6.68 4.76 6.35
C ASN A 3 5.26 5.02 6.89
N THR A 4 5.08 4.97 8.22
CA THR A 4 3.79 5.29 8.88
C THR A 4 3.26 6.66 8.45
N ILE A 5 4.11 7.68 8.47
CA ILE A 5 3.74 9.05 8.14
C ILE A 5 3.45 9.16 6.63
N VAL A 6 4.31 8.56 5.82
CA VAL A 6 4.19 8.59 4.36
C VAL A 6 2.92 7.90 3.88
N LEU A 7 2.45 6.85 4.57
CA LEU A 7 1.16 6.18 4.30
C LEU A 7 -0.04 6.94 4.89
N PHE A 8 0.16 7.72 5.94
CA PHE A 8 -0.91 8.53 6.52
C PHE A 8 -1.32 9.70 5.62
N ILE A 9 -0.38 10.30 4.89
CA ILE A 9 -0.66 11.38 3.93
C ILE A 9 -1.70 10.97 2.86
N PRO A 10 -1.53 9.86 2.10
CA PRO A 10 -2.53 9.42 1.13
C PRO A 10 -3.86 9.05 1.78
N ALA A 11 -3.88 8.61 3.05
CA ALA A 11 -5.12 8.40 3.79
C ALA A 11 -5.91 9.72 3.95
N LEU A 12 -5.24 10.80 4.37
CA LEU A 12 -5.85 12.12 4.50
C LEU A 12 -6.31 12.69 3.16
N LEU A 13 -5.49 12.56 2.12
CA LEU A 13 -5.83 13.03 0.78
C LEU A 13 -7.04 12.28 0.20
N ALA A 14 -7.07 10.95 0.33
CA ALA A 14 -8.22 10.15 -0.09
C ALA A 14 -9.48 10.49 0.71
N ALA A 15 -9.37 10.79 2.01
CA ALA A 15 -10.50 11.25 2.82
C ALA A 15 -11.04 12.62 2.34
N GLY A 16 -10.14 13.54 1.98
CA GLY A 16 -10.51 14.81 1.37
C GLY A 16 -11.26 14.63 0.04
N ILE A 17 -10.73 13.77 -0.85
CA ILE A 17 -11.41 13.42 -2.12
C ILE A 17 -12.76 12.76 -1.85
N ALA A 18 -12.84 11.84 -0.87
CA ALA A 18 -14.09 11.18 -0.51
C ALA A 18 -15.15 12.17 -0.01
N SER A 19 -14.75 13.17 0.78
CA SER A 19 -15.65 14.24 1.23
C SER A 19 -16.20 15.04 0.05
N LEU A 20 -15.33 15.49 -0.86
CA LEU A 20 -15.73 16.18 -2.09
C LEU A 20 -16.71 15.33 -2.92
N LYS A 21 -16.34 14.08 -3.21
CA LYS A 21 -17.18 13.16 -4.00
C LYS A 21 -18.49 12.79 -3.33
N ASN A 22 -18.55 12.84 -2.00
CA ASN A 22 -19.81 12.68 -1.28
C ASN A 22 -20.75 13.88 -1.46
N THR A 23 -20.21 15.11 -1.45
CA THR A 23 -21.01 16.32 -1.73
C THR A 23 -21.55 16.35 -3.15
N GLU A 24 -20.76 15.89 -4.13
CA GLU A 24 -21.15 15.75 -5.54
C GLU A 24 -22.12 14.58 -5.80
N LYS A 25 -22.40 13.74 -4.79
CA LYS A 25 -23.16 12.48 -4.92
C LYS A 25 -22.59 11.56 -6.01
N ASP A 26 -21.27 11.54 -6.14
CA ASP A 26 -20.56 10.71 -7.11
C ASP A 26 -20.84 9.22 -6.86
N ARG A 27 -20.98 8.46 -7.96
CA ARG A 27 -21.26 7.02 -7.92
C ARG A 27 -20.24 6.24 -7.10
N PHE A 28 -18.98 6.69 -7.07
CA PHE A 28 -17.85 6.01 -6.45
C PHE A 28 -17.37 6.64 -5.13
N ARG A 29 -18.19 7.49 -4.50
CA ARG A 29 -17.84 8.14 -3.22
C ARG A 29 -17.41 7.15 -2.11
N PHE A 30 -18.01 5.96 -2.07
CA PHE A 30 -17.67 4.94 -1.08
C PHE A 30 -16.33 4.27 -1.36
N GLN A 31 -15.93 4.16 -2.62
CA GLN A 31 -14.63 3.62 -3.01
C GLN A 31 -13.51 4.58 -2.60
N TRP A 32 -13.72 5.89 -2.76
CA TRP A 32 -12.79 6.91 -2.24
C TRP A 32 -12.66 6.85 -0.71
N MET A 33 -13.78 6.72 0.00
CA MET A 33 -13.74 6.51 1.46
C MET A 33 -13.00 5.21 1.83
N GLY A 34 -13.25 4.13 1.09
CA GLY A 34 -12.54 2.87 1.28
C GLY A 34 -11.03 2.99 1.04
N LEU A 35 -10.58 3.80 0.06
CA LEU A 35 -9.14 4.07 -0.13
C LEU A 35 -8.55 4.77 1.09
N ALA A 36 -9.25 5.77 1.64
CA ALA A 36 -8.82 6.45 2.85
C ALA A 36 -8.64 5.48 4.01
N LEU A 37 -9.61 4.57 4.21
CA LEU A 37 -9.55 3.55 5.25
C LEU A 37 -8.43 2.53 5.00
N VAL A 38 -8.18 2.13 3.75
CA VAL A 38 -7.09 1.22 3.39
C VAL A 38 -5.73 1.85 3.70
N PHE A 39 -5.47 3.09 3.27
CA PHE A 39 -4.20 3.75 3.60
C PHE A 39 -4.04 4.02 5.10
N LEU A 40 -5.13 4.35 5.80
CA LEU A 40 -5.11 4.50 7.25
C LEU A 40 -4.73 3.16 7.92
N TYR A 41 -5.32 2.06 7.47
CA TYR A 41 -4.98 0.73 7.96
C TYR A 41 -3.51 0.39 7.68
N LEU A 42 -3.00 0.63 6.46
CA LEU A 42 -1.59 0.39 6.12
C LEU A 42 -0.65 1.23 7.00
N SER A 43 -0.99 2.49 7.27
CA SER A 43 -0.22 3.34 8.19
C SER A 43 -0.21 2.79 9.62
N LEU A 44 -1.36 2.34 10.14
CA LEU A 44 -1.45 1.74 11.48
C LEU A 44 -0.73 0.39 11.57
N ASP A 45 -0.84 -0.42 10.52
CA ASP A 45 -0.15 -1.69 10.36
C ASP A 45 1.36 -1.47 10.44
N GLU A 46 1.91 -0.53 9.67
CA GLU A 46 3.32 -0.16 9.71
C GLU A 46 3.77 0.34 11.09
N ALA A 47 2.92 1.10 11.79
CA ALA A 47 3.25 1.60 13.14
C ALA A 47 3.28 0.48 14.20
N SER A 48 2.42 -0.52 14.04
CA SER A 48 2.16 -1.56 15.05
C SER A 48 2.67 -2.94 14.65
N VAL A 49 3.23 -3.02 13.45
CA VAL A 49 3.74 -4.21 12.76
C VAL A 49 2.75 -5.38 12.84
N ILE A 50 1.49 -5.12 12.44
CA ILE A 50 0.38 -6.06 12.67
C ILE A 50 0.53 -7.27 11.75
N HIS A 51 0.93 -7.07 10.49
CA HIS A 51 1.10 -8.14 9.51
C HIS A 51 2.14 -9.19 9.96
N GLU A 52 3.19 -8.81 10.70
CA GLU A 52 4.16 -9.78 11.24
C GLU A 52 3.51 -10.80 12.19
N LYS A 53 2.42 -10.42 12.87
CA LYS A 53 1.66 -11.34 13.75
C LYS A 53 0.99 -12.47 12.96
N LEU A 54 0.88 -12.34 11.64
CA LEU A 54 0.40 -13.39 10.76
C LEU A 54 1.49 -14.42 10.43
N ILE A 55 2.78 -14.13 10.66
CA ILE A 55 3.87 -15.07 10.34
C ILE A 55 3.73 -16.38 11.14
N PRO A 56 3.61 -16.39 12.49
CA PRO A 56 3.49 -17.65 13.24
C PRO A 56 2.28 -18.51 12.84
N PRO A 57 1.03 -18.00 12.75
CA PRO A 57 -0.11 -18.82 12.38
C PRO A 57 -0.04 -19.31 10.93
N MET A 58 0.53 -18.53 10.00
CA MET A 58 0.72 -18.98 8.61
C MET A 58 1.76 -20.11 8.55
N ARG A 59 2.87 -20.01 9.28
CA ARG A 59 3.86 -21.10 9.37
C ARG A 59 3.24 -22.37 9.96
N ALA A 60 2.42 -22.25 10.99
CA ALA A 60 1.72 -23.39 11.59
C ALA A 60 0.69 -24.03 10.64
N LEU A 61 -0.14 -23.22 9.99
CA LEU A 61 -1.22 -23.69 9.10
C LEU A 61 -0.69 -24.55 7.94
N PHE A 62 0.45 -24.17 7.39
CA PHE A 62 1.03 -24.90 6.27
C PHE A 62 2.03 -25.99 6.70
N ASN A 63 2.29 -26.20 8.01
CA ASN A 63 3.39 -27.03 8.54
C ASN A 63 4.76 -26.61 7.99
N TYR A 64 4.97 -25.30 7.89
CA TYR A 64 6.07 -24.64 7.19
C TYR A 64 7.25 -24.31 8.12
N GLU A 65 7.49 -25.07 9.18
CA GLU A 65 8.67 -24.88 10.06
C GLU A 65 10.02 -25.00 9.32
N ARG A 66 10.01 -25.51 8.08
CA ARG A 66 11.19 -25.73 7.23
C ARG A 66 11.35 -24.78 6.04
N PHE A 67 10.43 -23.83 5.82
CA PHE A 67 10.55 -22.92 4.68
C PHE A 67 11.48 -21.75 5.00
N GLY A 68 12.77 -21.95 4.69
CA GLY A 68 13.65 -20.85 4.31
C GLY A 68 13.38 -20.43 2.86
N GLY A 69 13.74 -19.20 2.50
CA GLY A 69 13.61 -18.67 1.13
C GLY A 69 12.56 -17.57 1.02
N ILE A 70 11.90 -17.48 -0.13
CA ILE A 70 11.04 -16.33 -0.50
C ILE A 70 9.78 -16.15 0.35
N PHE A 71 9.37 -17.16 1.12
CA PHE A 71 8.25 -17.08 2.07
C PHE A 71 8.70 -17.14 3.53
N TYR A 72 9.96 -16.74 3.79
CA TYR A 72 10.46 -16.64 5.16
C TYR A 72 9.51 -15.78 6.01
N PHE A 73 9.10 -14.62 5.48
CA PHE A 73 8.02 -13.81 6.05
C PHE A 73 6.67 -14.29 5.52
N ALA A 74 6.10 -15.29 6.19
CA ALA A 74 4.91 -16.01 5.71
C ALA A 74 3.64 -15.14 5.61
N TRP A 75 3.63 -13.95 6.19
CA TRP A 75 2.53 -12.98 6.05
C TRP A 75 2.33 -12.51 4.60
N VAL A 76 3.36 -12.64 3.75
CA VAL A 76 3.27 -12.33 2.32
C VAL A 76 2.13 -13.10 1.64
N ILE A 77 1.80 -14.32 2.10
CA ILE A 77 0.70 -15.12 1.56
C ILE A 77 -0.66 -14.43 1.76
N PRO A 78 -1.10 -14.11 3.00
CA PRO A 78 -2.32 -13.32 3.19
C PRO A 78 -2.22 -11.91 2.59
N GLY A 79 -1.03 -11.30 2.55
CA GLY A 79 -0.79 -10.01 1.88
C GLY A 79 -1.13 -10.03 0.38
N MET A 80 -0.61 -11.02 -0.37
CA MET A 80 -0.93 -11.21 -1.79
C MET A 80 -2.42 -11.45 -2.01
N ALA A 81 -3.06 -12.25 -1.15
CA ALA A 81 -4.50 -12.48 -1.23
C ALA A 81 -5.29 -11.18 -0.99
N ALA A 82 -4.89 -10.36 -0.02
CA ALA A 82 -5.51 -9.06 0.25
C ALA A 82 -5.36 -8.10 -0.95
N VAL A 83 -4.17 -8.04 -1.57
CA VAL A 83 -3.93 -7.23 -2.78
C VAL A 83 -4.82 -7.70 -3.94
N LEU A 84 -4.96 -9.00 -4.16
CA LEU A 84 -5.83 -9.54 -5.21
C LEU A 84 -7.30 -9.19 -4.96
N ILE A 85 -7.79 -9.37 -3.73
CA ILE A 85 -9.16 -9.01 -3.35
C ILE A 85 -9.39 -7.51 -3.55
N PHE A 86 -8.45 -6.68 -3.12
CA PHE A 86 -8.50 -5.24 -3.32
C PHE A 86 -8.56 -4.88 -4.80
N ALA A 87 -7.68 -5.44 -5.63
CA ALA A 87 -7.66 -5.20 -7.07
C ALA A 87 -8.99 -5.56 -7.75
N LEU A 88 -9.59 -6.70 -7.38
CA LEU A 88 -10.88 -7.14 -7.91
C LEU A 88 -12.03 -6.23 -7.43
N ALA A 89 -12.06 -5.87 -6.15
CA ALA A 89 -13.08 -5.00 -5.56
C ALA A 89 -13.03 -3.58 -6.17
N TYR A 90 -11.83 -3.08 -6.45
CA TYR A 90 -11.61 -1.75 -7.00
C TYR A 90 -11.54 -1.73 -8.53
N LEU A 91 -11.62 -2.87 -9.22
CA LEU A 91 -11.47 -2.93 -10.68
C LEU A 91 -12.48 -2.04 -11.40
N ARG A 92 -13.76 -2.09 -11.02
CA ARG A 92 -14.79 -1.25 -11.65
C ARG A 92 -14.52 0.24 -11.43
N PHE A 93 -14.14 0.63 -10.22
CA PHE A 93 -13.77 2.00 -9.91
C PHE A 93 -12.57 2.47 -10.74
N PHE A 94 -11.51 1.66 -10.75
CA PHE A 94 -10.28 1.93 -11.49
C PHE A 94 -10.55 2.09 -12.99
N LEU A 95 -11.36 1.21 -13.59
CA LEU A 95 -11.72 1.28 -15.00
C LEU A 95 -12.58 2.52 -15.36
N ASN A 96 -13.23 3.16 -14.40
CA ASN A 96 -14.01 4.38 -14.62
C ASN A 96 -13.19 5.67 -14.46
N LEU A 97 -11.94 5.61 -13.96
CA LEU A 97 -11.07 6.78 -13.87
C LEU A 97 -10.61 7.27 -15.25
N GLU A 98 -10.23 8.53 -15.36
CA GLU A 98 -9.59 9.05 -16.58
C GLU A 98 -8.23 8.36 -16.80
N ASN A 99 -7.81 8.23 -18.07
CA ASN A 99 -6.60 7.49 -18.46
C ASN A 99 -5.33 7.97 -17.74
N LYS A 100 -5.22 9.29 -17.51
CA LYS A 100 -4.13 9.89 -16.74
C LYS A 100 -4.03 9.29 -15.34
N TYR A 101 -5.14 9.28 -14.58
CA TYR A 101 -5.15 8.78 -13.21
C TYR A 101 -5.07 7.26 -13.13
N LYS A 102 -5.64 6.53 -14.11
CA LYS A 102 -5.43 5.08 -14.24
C LYS A 102 -3.94 4.74 -14.31
N PHE A 103 -3.20 5.40 -15.20
CA PHE A 103 -1.78 5.16 -15.37
C PHE A 103 -1.00 5.52 -14.11
N LEU A 104 -1.26 6.71 -13.55
CA LEU A 104 -0.59 7.17 -12.33
C LEU A 104 -0.83 6.21 -11.15
N PHE A 105 -2.08 5.84 -10.86
CA PHE A 105 -2.37 4.88 -9.78
C PHE A 105 -1.78 3.51 -10.04
N PHE A 106 -1.84 3.02 -11.28
CA PHE A 106 -1.27 1.71 -11.62
C PHE A 106 0.23 1.67 -11.36
N ILE A 107 0.99 2.62 -11.87
CA ILE A 107 2.44 2.67 -11.67
C ILE A 107 2.78 2.84 -10.18
N SER A 108 2.05 3.71 -9.48
CA SER A 108 2.30 3.95 -8.06
C SER A 108 2.05 2.71 -7.21
N LEU A 109 0.92 2.03 -7.42
CA LEU A 109 0.58 0.78 -6.74
C LEU A 109 1.52 -0.36 -7.12
N PHE A 110 1.89 -0.47 -8.41
CA PHE A 110 2.82 -1.50 -8.86
C PHE A 110 4.19 -1.38 -8.17
N ILE A 111 4.73 -0.17 -8.10
CA ILE A 111 6.01 0.09 -7.43
C ILE A 111 5.89 -0.19 -5.92
N TYR A 112 4.84 0.33 -5.27
CA TYR A 112 4.62 0.13 -3.84
C TYR A 112 4.47 -1.35 -3.47
N VAL A 113 3.59 -2.08 -4.17
CA VAL A 113 3.36 -3.52 -3.94
C VAL A 113 4.61 -4.34 -4.25
N SER A 114 5.42 -3.94 -5.24
CA SER A 114 6.70 -4.59 -5.51
C SER A 114 7.70 -4.42 -4.36
N GLY A 115 7.70 -3.26 -3.69
CA GLY A 115 8.44 -3.04 -2.44
C GLY A 115 7.91 -3.94 -1.32
N VAL A 116 6.65 -3.76 -0.94
CA VAL A 116 6.03 -4.44 0.22
C VAL A 116 6.02 -5.97 0.08
N ILE A 117 5.67 -6.51 -1.09
CA ILE A 117 5.58 -7.97 -1.28
C ILE A 117 6.88 -8.52 -1.85
N GLY A 118 7.39 -7.91 -2.93
CA GLY A 118 8.59 -8.40 -3.60
C GLY A 118 9.86 -8.20 -2.76
N GLY A 119 9.95 -7.08 -2.04
CA GLY A 119 11.01 -6.79 -1.08
C GLY A 119 11.05 -7.83 0.02
N GLU A 120 9.96 -8.01 0.77
CA GLU A 120 9.82 -9.03 1.81
C GLU A 120 10.19 -10.44 1.33
N MET A 121 9.78 -10.81 0.11
CA MET A 121 10.15 -12.10 -0.46
C MET A 121 11.67 -12.22 -0.68
N LEU A 122 12.31 -11.17 -1.20
CA LEU A 122 13.75 -11.15 -1.43
C LEU A 122 14.53 -11.06 -0.12
N SER A 123 14.20 -10.11 0.75
CA SER A 123 14.84 -9.90 2.04
C SER A 123 14.66 -11.13 2.94
N GLY A 124 13.49 -11.78 2.91
CA GLY A 124 13.23 -13.05 3.58
C GLY A 124 14.14 -14.19 3.10
N HIS A 125 14.39 -14.30 1.80
CA HIS A 125 15.32 -15.29 1.25
C HIS A 125 16.75 -15.07 1.77
N PHE A 126 17.21 -13.82 1.82
CA PHE A 126 18.53 -13.50 2.34
C PHE A 126 18.61 -13.66 3.87
N ALA A 127 17.59 -13.24 4.61
CA ALA A 127 17.51 -13.42 6.06
C ALA A 127 17.65 -14.89 6.46
N GLY A 128 16.98 -15.79 5.74
CA GLY A 128 17.05 -17.23 6.00
C GLY A 128 18.38 -17.89 5.63
N THR A 129 19.18 -17.29 4.75
CA THR A 129 20.42 -17.90 4.22
C THR A 129 21.70 -17.34 4.83
N ILE A 130 21.80 -16.00 4.92
CA ILE A 130 23.00 -15.29 5.37
C ILE A 130 22.79 -14.54 6.69
N GLY A 131 21.57 -14.56 7.24
CA GLY A 131 21.18 -13.87 8.47
C GLY A 131 20.99 -12.36 8.29
N PHE A 132 20.46 -11.72 9.33
CA PHE A 132 20.09 -10.30 9.31
C PHE A 132 21.28 -9.33 9.41
N LYS A 133 22.40 -9.75 10.01
CA LYS A 133 23.57 -8.88 10.26
C LYS A 133 24.57 -8.96 9.11
N ASN A 134 24.11 -8.68 7.90
CA ASN A 134 24.95 -8.71 6.69
C ASN A 134 24.70 -7.48 5.81
N PHE A 135 25.76 -6.95 5.21
CA PHE A 135 25.69 -5.81 4.28
C PHE A 135 24.76 -6.08 3.09
N THR A 136 24.75 -7.31 2.57
CA THR A 136 23.86 -7.73 1.50
C THR A 136 22.40 -7.61 1.93
N TYR A 137 22.03 -8.14 3.11
CA TYR A 137 20.67 -8.00 3.64
C TYR A 137 20.26 -6.53 3.77
N ALA A 138 21.12 -5.71 4.39
CA ALA A 138 20.88 -4.28 4.53
C ALA A 138 20.65 -3.57 3.19
N THR A 139 21.40 -3.95 2.15
CA THR A 139 21.24 -3.39 0.79
C THR A 139 19.88 -3.74 0.20
N TYR A 140 19.44 -5.00 0.31
CA TYR A 140 18.13 -5.43 -0.20
C TYR A 140 16.99 -4.74 0.55
N THR A 141 17.07 -4.65 1.88
CA THR A 141 16.09 -3.93 2.69
C THR A 141 16.06 -2.43 2.32
N SER A 142 17.20 -1.80 2.05
CA SER A 142 17.21 -0.39 1.60
C SER A 142 16.55 -0.22 0.23
N VAL A 143 16.71 -1.16 -0.71
CA VAL A 143 16.05 -1.13 -2.02
C VAL A 143 14.54 -1.32 -1.86
N GLU A 144 14.14 -2.27 -1.03
CA GLU A 144 12.74 -2.50 -0.64
C GLU A 144 12.08 -1.24 -0.08
N GLU A 145 12.64 -0.65 0.98
CA GLU A 145 12.14 0.60 1.58
C GLU A 145 12.08 1.74 0.56
N SER A 146 13.07 1.83 -0.33
CA SER A 146 13.10 2.86 -1.38
C SER A 146 11.94 2.70 -2.37
N LEU A 147 11.62 1.46 -2.78
CA LEU A 147 10.48 1.20 -3.66
C LEU A 147 9.17 1.59 -2.99
N GLU A 148 9.01 1.29 -1.70
CA GLU A 148 7.82 1.70 -0.94
C GLU A 148 7.67 3.22 -0.91
N TRP A 149 8.75 3.96 -0.64
CA TRP A 149 8.73 5.42 -0.60
C TRP A 149 8.42 6.03 -1.96
N ILE A 150 9.02 5.50 -3.03
CA ILE A 150 8.76 5.96 -4.40
C ILE A 150 7.30 5.71 -4.76
N GLY A 151 6.80 4.49 -4.49
CA GLY A 151 5.42 4.11 -4.72
C GLY A 151 4.45 5.05 -4.00
N CYS A 152 4.62 5.23 -2.68
CA CYS A 152 3.79 6.14 -1.89
C CYS A 152 3.88 7.60 -2.36
N SER A 153 5.07 8.09 -2.69
CA SER A 153 5.26 9.46 -3.19
C SER A 153 4.50 9.68 -4.50
N LEU A 154 4.50 8.68 -5.39
CA LEU A 154 3.71 8.72 -6.62
C LEU A 154 2.20 8.65 -6.35
N ILE A 155 1.74 7.89 -5.35
CA ILE A 155 0.32 7.90 -4.93
C ILE A 155 -0.08 9.28 -4.42
N ILE A 156 0.74 9.90 -3.56
CA ILE A 156 0.51 11.26 -3.06
C ILE A 156 0.42 12.24 -4.23
N TYR A 157 1.38 12.21 -5.14
CA TYR A 157 1.36 13.02 -6.36
C TYR A 157 0.07 12.78 -7.18
N SER A 158 -0.34 11.52 -7.34
CA SER A 158 -1.56 11.15 -8.07
C SER A 158 -2.82 11.75 -7.43
N PHE A 159 -2.93 11.70 -6.10
CA PHE A 159 -4.05 12.30 -5.39
C PHE A 159 -4.02 13.83 -5.45
N LEU A 160 -2.86 14.47 -5.31
CA LEU A 160 -2.74 15.92 -5.42
C LEU A 160 -3.11 16.42 -6.82
N GLU A 161 -2.69 15.71 -7.86
CA GLU A 161 -3.05 16.06 -9.24
C GLU A 161 -4.55 15.85 -9.50
N TYR A 162 -5.14 14.78 -8.95
CA TYR A 162 -6.58 14.56 -9.01
C TYR A 162 -7.34 15.70 -8.31
N ILE A 163 -6.94 16.03 -7.09
CA ILE A 163 -7.44 17.16 -6.29
C ILE A 163 -7.37 18.45 -7.10
N LYS A 164 -6.22 18.79 -7.68
CA LYS A 164 -6.03 20.01 -8.47
C LYS A 164 -6.99 20.13 -9.66
N GLN A 165 -7.30 19.00 -10.31
CA GLN A 165 -8.20 18.99 -11.47
C GLN A 165 -9.68 19.11 -11.08
N TYR A 166 -10.08 18.58 -9.92
CA TYR A 166 -11.49 18.47 -9.53
C TYR A 166 -11.90 19.34 -8.34
N LEU A 167 -10.97 20.05 -7.70
CA LEU A 167 -11.33 21.10 -6.73
C LEU A 167 -11.70 22.39 -7.49
N PRO A 168 -12.94 22.89 -7.32
CA PRO A 168 -13.25 24.24 -7.77
C PRO A 168 -12.34 25.24 -7.03
N GLU A 169 -11.90 26.28 -7.73
CA GLU A 169 -11.20 27.41 -7.11
C GLU A 169 -12.04 27.93 -5.93
N GLY A 170 -11.55 27.75 -4.69
CA GLY A 170 -12.21 28.28 -3.48
C GLY A 170 -12.99 27.28 -2.61
N PHE A 171 -12.44 26.09 -2.35
CA PHE A 171 -13.01 25.18 -1.34
C PHE A 171 -12.95 25.80 0.07
N ASN A 172 -14.10 26.31 0.54
CA ASN A 172 -14.32 26.59 1.95
C ASN A 172 -14.63 25.28 2.66
N VAL A 173 -13.66 24.75 3.40
CA VAL A 173 -13.90 23.65 4.34
C VAL A 173 -14.80 24.20 5.44
N ARG A 174 -16.11 23.90 5.38
CA ARG A 174 -16.98 24.04 6.54
C ARG A 174 -16.67 22.87 7.47
N LEU A 175 -15.74 23.10 8.40
CA LEU A 175 -15.58 22.29 9.61
C LEU A 175 -16.80 22.47 10.52
#